data_AF-A0A6A6EBY4-F1
#
_entry.id   AF-A0A6A6EBY4-F1
#
_cell.length_a   1.000
_cell.length_b   1.000
_cell.length_c   1.000
_cell.angle_alpha   90.00
_cell.angle_beta   90.00
_cell.angle_gamma   90.00
#
_symmetry.space_group_name_H-M   'P 1'
#
loop_
_entity.id
_entity.type
_entity.pdbx_description
1 polymer ?
#
loop_
_entity_poly.entity_id
_entity_poly.type
_entity_poly.pdbx_seq_one_letter_code
_entity_poly.pdbx_strand_id
1 'polypeptide(L)'
;MAERFLTQIKSRRTCYSVERKSPISEARILEIARDIIKHTPSSFNCQSTRFIILLRDEHAGYGTVLLYEDLDVIRGYQVRFPRFKRHLPDFSEHNNAMQAFNLWTALQLEGFGCNLQHVNPIVDQRIVSEWNVSPDWSLKAQLVFGSPTGEPNHQKTFTPTEDRIFVHDMDGEMAKSSGAQ
;
A
#
# COMPACT_ATOMS: atom_id res chain seq x y z
N MET A 1 -1.62 22.50 -8.75
CA MET A 1 -2.09 21.73 -7.58
C MET A 1 -1.68 20.26 -7.68
N ALA A 2 -1.91 19.58 -8.82
CA ALA A 2 -1.47 18.20 -9.05
C ALA A 2 0.06 18.00 -8.95
N GLU A 3 0.86 18.99 -9.35
CA GLU A 3 2.33 18.93 -9.28
C GLU A 3 2.86 18.49 -7.92
N ARG A 4 2.29 19.00 -6.82
CA ARG A 4 2.73 18.62 -5.47
C ARG A 4 2.60 17.11 -5.26
N PHE A 5 1.50 16.51 -5.71
CA PHE A 5 1.27 15.08 -5.62
C PHE A 5 2.20 14.29 -6.56
N LEU A 6 2.36 14.75 -7.81
CA LEU A 6 3.26 14.13 -8.78
C LEU A 6 4.72 14.12 -8.30
N THR A 7 5.16 15.19 -7.63
CA THR A 7 6.48 15.24 -6.98
C THR A 7 6.61 14.14 -5.92
N GLN A 8 5.57 13.89 -5.11
CA GLN A 8 5.63 12.83 -4.09
C GLN A 8 5.65 11.43 -4.70
N ILE A 9 4.93 11.20 -5.81
CA ILE A 9 5.00 9.92 -6.52
C ILE A 9 6.42 9.66 -7.04
N LYS A 10 7.09 10.71 -7.55
CA LYS A 10 8.46 10.63 -8.07
C LYS A 10 9.49 10.40 -6.96
N SER A 11 9.33 11.07 -5.81
CA SER A 11 10.25 10.99 -4.67
C SER A 11 10.09 9.71 -3.85
N ARG A 12 8.93 9.03 -3.92
CA ARG A 12 8.70 7.81 -3.16
C ARG A 12 9.65 6.67 -3.59
N ARG A 13 10.43 6.14 -2.65
CA ARG A 13 11.45 5.10 -2.91
C ARG A 13 11.43 4.01 -1.84
N THR A 14 11.83 2.80 -2.24
CA THR A 14 12.16 1.71 -1.31
C THR A 14 13.44 2.03 -0.56
N CYS A 15 13.35 2.01 0.76
CA CYS A 15 14.46 2.19 1.68
C CYS A 15 14.55 0.93 2.57
N TYR A 16 15.59 0.13 2.35
CA TYR A 16 15.87 -1.06 3.16
C TYR A 16 16.70 -0.72 4.40
N SER A 17 17.58 0.27 4.30
CA SER A 17 18.42 0.76 5.39
C SER A 17 17.61 1.70 6.29
N VAL A 18 16.90 1.12 7.24
CA VAL A 18 16.13 1.84 8.26
C VAL A 18 16.62 1.47 9.66
N GLU A 19 16.57 2.42 10.60
CA GLU A 19 16.86 2.18 12.01
C GLU A 19 15.59 2.21 12.87
N ARG A 20 15.70 1.74 14.12
CA ARG A 20 14.63 1.72 15.12
C ARG A 20 14.38 3.09 15.75
N LYS A 21 14.33 4.14 14.94
CA LYS A 21 13.96 5.50 15.35
C LYS A 21 12.75 5.98 14.58
N SER A 22 12.02 6.90 15.19
CA SER A 22 10.89 7.56 14.56
C SER A 22 11.10 9.08 14.58
N PRO A 23 10.84 9.77 13.45
CA PRO A 23 10.84 11.23 13.39
C PRO A 23 9.56 11.86 13.98
N ILE A 24 8.53 11.06 14.27
CA ILE A 24 7.22 11.53 14.74
C ILE A 24 6.73 10.72 15.95
N SER A 25 5.66 11.17 16.60
CA SER A 25 5.04 10.44 17.71
C SER A 25 4.24 9.24 17.23
N GLU A 26 4.07 8.24 18.09
CA GLU A 26 3.17 7.10 17.81
C GLU A 26 1.72 7.54 17.60
N ALA A 27 1.28 8.57 18.32
CA ALA A 27 -0.05 9.15 18.13
C ALA A 27 -0.24 9.63 16.69
N ARG A 28 0.78 10.27 16.11
CA ARG A 28 0.76 10.73 14.71
C ARG A 28 0.77 9.56 13.72
N ILE A 29 1.54 8.51 13.98
CA ILE A 29 1.53 7.29 13.15
C ILE A 29 0.12 6.67 13.12
N LEU A 30 -0.53 6.56 14.27
CA LEU A 30 -1.88 6.02 14.38
C LEU A 30 -2.93 6.93 13.73
N GLU A 31 -2.78 8.25 13.82
CA GLU A 31 -3.63 9.21 13.10
C GLU A 31 -3.54 9.00 11.59
N ILE A 32 -2.33 8.93 11.05
CA ILE A 32 -2.09 8.65 9.62
C ILE A 32 -2.76 7.33 9.22
N ALA A 33 -2.53 6.25 9.98
CA ALA A 33 -3.13 4.96 9.66
C ALA A 33 -4.67 5.01 9.66
N ARG A 34 -5.28 5.74 10.60
CA ARG A 34 -6.74 5.94 10.67
C ARG A 34 -7.27 6.73 9.48
N ASP A 35 -6.58 7.81 9.09
CA ASP A 35 -7.00 8.61 7.94
C ASP A 35 -6.86 7.81 6.65
N ILE A 36 -5.75 7.09 6.46
CA ILE A 36 -5.53 6.26 5.28
C ILE A 36 -6.59 5.16 5.15
N ILE A 37 -6.82 4.37 6.22
CA ILE A 37 -7.78 3.26 6.16
C ILE A 37 -9.20 3.75 5.90
N LYS A 38 -9.56 4.94 6.41
CA LYS A 38 -10.89 5.55 6.27
C LYS A 38 -11.12 6.21 4.91
N HIS A 39 -10.11 6.89 4.37
CA HIS A 39 -10.27 7.76 3.19
C HIS A 39 -9.79 7.13 1.88
N THR A 40 -9.02 6.06 1.93
CA THR A 40 -8.68 5.29 0.73
C THR A 40 -9.93 4.55 0.22
N PRO A 41 -10.30 4.70 -1.07
CA PRO A 41 -11.47 4.03 -1.60
C PRO A 41 -11.28 2.51 -1.62
N SER A 42 -12.41 1.80 -1.59
CA SER A 42 -12.46 0.37 -1.81
C SER A 42 -13.59 0.03 -2.78
N SER A 43 -13.43 -1.06 -3.52
CA SER A 43 -14.47 -1.56 -4.44
C SER A 43 -15.81 -1.71 -3.71
N PHE A 44 -16.87 -1.09 -4.26
CA PHE A 44 -18.20 -1.02 -3.63
C PHE A 44 -18.21 -0.45 -2.19
N ASN A 45 -17.20 0.34 -1.83
CA ASN A 45 -16.95 0.85 -0.49
C ASN A 45 -16.96 -0.26 0.59
N CYS A 46 -16.49 -1.48 0.24
CA CYS A 46 -16.60 -2.65 1.10
C CYS A 46 -15.71 -2.59 2.36
N GLN A 47 -14.64 -1.77 2.34
CA GLN A 47 -13.75 -1.55 3.50
C GLN A 47 -13.22 -2.87 4.08
N SER A 48 -12.77 -3.78 3.22
CA SER A 48 -12.26 -5.11 3.59
C SER A 48 -10.86 -5.09 4.19
N THR A 49 -10.09 -4.02 3.98
CA THR A 49 -8.71 -3.93 4.48
C THR A 49 -8.66 -3.85 6.01
N ARG A 50 -7.66 -4.48 6.62
CA ARG A 50 -7.35 -4.39 8.06
C ARG A 50 -5.85 -4.14 8.22
N PHE A 51 -5.50 -3.33 9.22
CA PHE A 51 -4.10 -3.10 9.60
C PHE A 51 -3.83 -3.67 10.98
N ILE A 52 -2.68 -4.32 11.12
CA ILE A 52 -2.05 -4.56 12.43
C ILE A 52 -0.74 -3.78 12.43
N ILE A 53 -0.54 -2.94 13.44
CA ILE A 53 0.64 -2.08 13.54
C ILE A 53 1.49 -2.59 14.69
N LEU A 54 2.68 -3.08 14.36
CA LEU A 54 3.69 -3.53 15.31
C LEU A 54 4.71 -2.41 15.49
N LEU A 55 4.96 -1.99 16.73
CA LEU A 55 5.90 -0.93 17.06
C LEU A 55 6.93 -1.46 18.07
N ARG A 56 8.16 -0.97 17.98
CA ARG A 56 9.23 -1.10 19.00
C ARG A 56 9.76 -2.50 19.31
N ASP A 57 9.11 -3.58 18.87
CA ASP A 57 9.62 -4.95 19.01
C ASP A 57 10.58 -5.34 17.87
N GLU A 58 11.27 -6.49 18.03
CA GLU A 58 12.49 -7.05 17.42
C GLU A 58 12.71 -6.98 15.88
N HIS A 59 12.14 -6.02 15.18
CA HIS A 59 12.20 -5.85 13.73
C HIS A 59 13.41 -5.02 13.27
N ALA A 60 13.75 -5.09 11.99
CA ALA A 60 14.87 -4.31 11.45
C ALA A 60 14.61 -2.78 11.45
N GLY A 61 13.33 -2.35 11.41
CA GLY A 61 12.91 -0.94 11.49
C GLY A 61 12.22 -0.56 12.80
N TYR A 62 11.72 0.67 12.89
CA TYR A 62 10.95 1.16 14.05
C TYR A 62 9.60 0.44 14.23
N GLY A 63 8.96 0.10 13.12
CA GLY A 63 7.70 -0.63 13.13
C GLY A 63 7.39 -1.33 11.81
N THR A 64 6.34 -2.14 11.83
CA THR A 64 5.79 -2.82 10.66
C THR A 64 4.28 -2.70 10.65
N VAL A 65 3.70 -2.28 9.52
CA VAL A 65 2.26 -2.39 9.30
C VAL A 65 1.99 -3.65 8.48
N LEU A 66 1.23 -4.57 9.04
CA LEU A 66 0.75 -5.76 8.38
C LEU A 66 -0.60 -5.44 7.73
N LEU A 67 -0.69 -5.62 6.41
CA LEU A 67 -1.87 -5.27 5.62
C LEU A 67 -2.64 -6.54 5.26
N TYR A 68 -3.85 -6.66 5.79
CA TYR A 68 -4.73 -7.80 5.59
C TYR A 68 -5.96 -7.42 4.76
N GLU A 69 -6.60 -8.42 4.19
CA GLU A 69 -7.96 -8.35 3.68
C GLU A 69 -8.86 -9.33 4.43
N ASP A 70 -10.01 -8.84 4.89
CA ASP A 70 -11.03 -9.61 5.61
C ASP A 70 -11.89 -10.41 4.62
N LEU A 71 -11.66 -11.73 4.55
CA LEU A 71 -12.33 -12.60 3.60
C LEU A 71 -13.83 -12.76 3.88
N ASP A 72 -14.30 -12.55 5.10
CA ASP A 72 -15.74 -12.57 5.39
C ASP A 72 -16.47 -11.42 4.72
N VAL A 73 -15.87 -10.23 4.73
CA VAL A 73 -16.41 -9.08 3.98
C VAL A 73 -16.49 -9.42 2.50
N ILE A 74 -15.43 -10.00 1.92
CA ILE A 74 -15.41 -10.37 0.51
C ILE A 74 -16.47 -11.43 0.20
N ARG A 75 -16.60 -12.47 1.01
CA ARG A 75 -17.63 -13.52 0.86
C ARG A 75 -19.05 -12.92 0.95
N GLY A 76 -19.28 -12.00 1.88
CA GLY A 76 -20.54 -11.27 1.99
C GLY A 76 -20.89 -10.49 0.72
N TYR A 77 -19.91 -9.82 0.11
CA TYR A 77 -20.08 -9.12 -1.17
C TYR A 77 -20.26 -10.09 -2.34
N GLN A 78 -19.64 -11.27 -2.32
CA GLN A 78 -19.84 -12.30 -3.35
C GLN A 78 -21.28 -12.83 -3.36
N VAL A 79 -21.93 -12.92 -2.20
CA VAL A 79 -23.35 -13.27 -2.09
C VAL A 79 -24.24 -12.13 -2.57
N ARG A 80 -23.95 -10.89 -2.19
CA ARG A 80 -24.73 -9.69 -2.58
C ARG A 80 -24.60 -9.34 -4.06
N PHE A 81 -23.46 -9.63 -4.68
CA PHE A 81 -23.17 -9.30 -6.07
C PHE A 81 -22.67 -10.52 -6.87
N PRO A 82 -23.52 -11.53 -7.12
CA PRO A 82 -23.12 -12.79 -7.77
C PRO A 82 -22.44 -12.61 -9.13
N ARG A 83 -22.83 -11.56 -9.88
CA ARG A 83 -22.22 -11.22 -11.18
C ARG A 83 -20.72 -10.94 -11.08
N PHE A 84 -20.26 -10.36 -9.97
CA PHE A 84 -18.86 -10.02 -9.74
C PHE A 84 -18.14 -11.03 -8.83
N LYS A 85 -18.79 -12.15 -8.48
CA LYS A 85 -18.27 -13.12 -7.51
C LYS A 85 -16.83 -13.54 -7.79
N ARG A 86 -16.48 -13.79 -9.06
CA ARG A 86 -15.13 -14.21 -9.47
C ARG A 86 -14.09 -13.09 -9.43
N HIS A 87 -14.51 -11.83 -9.51
CA HIS A 87 -13.62 -10.66 -9.55
C HIS A 87 -13.42 -9.99 -8.19
N LEU A 88 -14.34 -10.19 -7.24
CA LEU A 88 -14.25 -9.60 -5.91
C LEU A 88 -12.95 -9.93 -5.15
N PRO A 89 -12.35 -11.13 -5.28
CA PRO A 89 -11.00 -11.38 -4.77
C PRO A 89 -9.93 -10.47 -5.39
N ASP A 90 -9.92 -10.30 -6.71
CA ASP A 90 -8.96 -9.41 -7.39
C ASP A 90 -9.17 -7.95 -6.97
N PHE A 91 -10.43 -7.54 -6.82
CA PHE A 91 -10.77 -6.21 -6.33
C PHE A 91 -10.28 -5.97 -4.90
N SER A 92 -10.27 -7.01 -4.06
CA SER A 92 -9.71 -6.97 -2.71
C SER A 92 -8.19 -6.77 -2.73
N GLU A 93 -7.46 -7.40 -3.66
CA GLU A 93 -6.03 -7.15 -3.85
C GLU A 93 -5.77 -5.69 -4.26
N HIS A 94 -6.59 -5.11 -5.16
CA HIS A 94 -6.47 -3.70 -5.53
C HIS A 94 -6.74 -2.76 -4.35
N ASN A 95 -7.74 -3.06 -3.51
CA ASN A 95 -8.02 -2.29 -2.30
C ASN A 95 -6.79 -2.25 -1.40
N ASN A 96 -6.17 -3.40 -1.15
CA ASN A 96 -4.98 -3.51 -0.31
C ASN A 96 -3.78 -2.74 -0.89
N ALA A 97 -3.54 -2.85 -2.20
CA ALA A 97 -2.45 -2.14 -2.87
C ALA A 97 -2.59 -0.61 -2.78
N MET A 98 -3.81 -0.06 -2.93
CA MET A 98 -4.06 1.37 -2.75
C MET A 98 -3.76 1.82 -1.31
N GLN A 99 -4.17 1.03 -0.33
CA GLN A 99 -3.93 1.28 1.10
C GLN A 99 -2.42 1.27 1.41
N ALA A 100 -1.69 0.26 0.92
CA ALA A 100 -0.24 0.15 1.05
C ALA A 100 0.48 1.37 0.46
N PHE A 101 0.08 1.79 -0.76
CA PHE A 101 0.68 2.91 -1.46
C PHE A 101 0.47 4.24 -0.71
N ASN A 102 -0.75 4.49 -0.25
CA ASN A 102 -1.09 5.72 0.47
C ASN A 102 -0.38 5.78 1.83
N LEU A 103 -0.36 4.67 2.57
CA LEU A 103 0.33 4.56 3.85
C LEU A 103 1.83 4.81 3.71
N TRP A 104 2.48 4.17 2.73
CA TRP A 104 3.89 4.40 2.43
C TRP A 104 4.16 5.86 2.13
N THR A 105 3.37 6.45 1.22
CA THR A 105 3.55 7.85 0.82
C THR A 105 3.42 8.79 2.02
N ALA A 106 2.42 8.60 2.87
CA ALA A 106 2.22 9.41 4.07
C ALA A 106 3.37 9.27 5.08
N LEU A 107 3.82 8.04 5.37
CA LEU A 107 4.94 7.82 6.28
C LEU A 107 6.24 8.44 5.75
N GLN A 108 6.50 8.32 4.45
CA GLN A 108 7.68 8.94 3.84
C GLN A 108 7.64 10.46 3.90
N LEU A 109 6.46 11.07 3.77
CA LEU A 109 6.28 12.52 3.93
C LEU A 109 6.58 13.02 5.35
N GLU A 110 6.43 12.16 6.35
CA GLU A 110 6.82 12.42 7.74
C GLU A 110 8.33 12.12 8.01
N GLY A 111 9.08 11.73 6.97
CA GLY A 111 10.52 11.50 7.04
C GLY A 111 10.94 10.04 7.27
N PHE A 112 10.02 9.08 7.21
CA PHE A 112 10.38 7.66 7.31
C PHE A 112 10.95 7.09 6.00
N GLY A 113 11.91 6.18 6.12
CA GLY A 113 12.21 5.20 5.09
C GLY A 113 11.24 4.02 5.21
N CYS A 114 10.76 3.47 4.09
CA CYS A 114 9.88 2.31 4.09
C CYS A 114 10.28 1.28 3.02
N ASN A 115 9.96 0.01 3.28
CA ASN A 115 10.03 -1.07 2.31
C ASN A 115 8.85 -2.04 2.47
N LEU A 116 8.29 -2.49 1.35
CA LEU A 116 7.15 -3.41 1.32
C LEU A 116 7.65 -4.84 1.08
N GLN A 117 7.28 -5.76 1.96
CA GLN A 117 7.66 -7.16 1.96
C GLN A 117 6.45 -8.06 1.73
N HIS A 118 6.72 -9.30 1.30
CA HIS A 118 5.72 -10.36 1.10
C HIS A 118 6.30 -11.69 1.63
N VAL A 119 6.36 -11.86 2.95
CA VAL A 119 6.94 -13.06 3.59
C VAL A 119 5.90 -14.18 3.86
N ASN A 120 4.75 -14.11 3.20
CA ASN A 120 3.65 -15.07 3.36
C ASN A 120 3.99 -16.38 2.63
N PRO A 121 3.56 -17.56 3.14
CA PRO A 121 2.64 -17.80 4.27
C PRO A 121 3.33 -18.07 5.62
N ILE A 122 4.67 -17.95 5.72
CA ILE A 122 5.44 -18.45 6.88
C ILE A 122 5.07 -17.72 8.18
N VAL A 123 4.65 -16.45 8.08
CA VAL A 123 4.41 -15.56 9.23
C VAL A 123 2.98 -15.66 9.79
N ASP A 124 2.02 -16.20 9.03
CA ASP A 124 0.59 -16.12 9.37
C ASP A 124 0.19 -16.91 10.63
N GLN A 125 0.74 -18.11 10.83
CA GLN A 125 0.28 -19.00 11.93
C GLN A 125 0.69 -18.48 13.32
N ARG A 126 1.85 -17.83 13.42
CA ARG A 126 2.34 -17.30 14.69
C ARG A 126 1.56 -16.06 15.12
N ILE A 127 1.23 -15.20 14.15
CA ILE A 127 0.46 -13.96 14.40
C ILE A 127 -0.98 -14.25 14.84
N VAL A 128 -1.65 -15.20 14.17
CA VAL A 128 -3.04 -15.57 14.50
C VAL A 128 -3.15 -16.07 15.95
N SER A 129 -2.17 -16.85 16.41
CA SER A 129 -2.17 -17.41 17.78
C SER A 129 -1.73 -16.41 18.85
N GLU A 130 -0.77 -15.53 18.56
CA GLU A 130 -0.28 -14.55 19.54
C GLU A 130 -1.21 -13.34 19.71
N TRP A 131 -1.90 -12.88 18.65
CA TRP A 131 -2.62 -11.59 18.66
C TRP A 131 -4.13 -11.69 18.42
N ASN A 132 -4.71 -12.89 18.51
CA ASN A 132 -6.16 -13.13 18.39
C ASN A 132 -6.76 -12.52 17.11
N VAL A 133 -6.04 -12.69 15.99
CA VAL A 133 -6.46 -12.22 14.68
C VAL A 133 -7.42 -13.24 14.07
N SER A 134 -8.46 -12.79 13.38
CA SER A 134 -9.39 -13.71 12.70
C SER A 134 -8.62 -14.60 11.71
N PRO A 135 -8.86 -15.93 11.68
CA PRO A 135 -8.26 -16.82 10.69
C PRO A 135 -8.69 -16.48 9.26
N ASP A 136 -9.77 -15.72 9.10
CA ASP A 136 -10.28 -15.26 7.81
C ASP A 136 -9.67 -13.94 7.34
N TRP A 137 -8.72 -13.37 8.08
CA TRP A 137 -7.91 -12.27 7.60
C TRP A 137 -6.73 -12.80 6.81
N SER A 138 -6.70 -12.49 5.51
CA SER A 138 -5.62 -12.88 4.61
C SER A 138 -4.54 -11.80 4.60
N LEU A 139 -3.35 -12.11 5.11
CA LEU A 139 -2.20 -11.20 5.03
C LEU A 139 -1.80 -11.02 3.57
N LYS A 140 -1.62 -9.77 3.13
CA LYS A 140 -1.25 -9.43 1.75
C LYS A 140 0.17 -8.89 1.66
N ALA A 141 0.55 -8.01 2.58
CA ALA A 141 1.89 -7.41 2.59
C ALA A 141 2.30 -6.93 3.99
N GLN A 142 3.58 -6.64 4.14
CA GLN A 142 4.16 -6.03 5.34
C GLN A 142 4.94 -4.77 4.96
N LEU A 143 4.49 -3.61 5.42
CA LEU A 143 5.19 -2.34 5.23
C LEU A 143 6.08 -2.06 6.44
N VAL A 144 7.38 -2.31 6.30
CA VAL A 144 8.38 -2.00 7.33
C VAL A 144 8.76 -0.52 7.20
N PHE A 145 8.86 0.18 8.33
CA PHE A 145 9.22 1.60 8.36
C PHE A 145 10.13 1.95 9.54
N GLY A 146 10.96 2.98 9.36
CA GLY A 146 11.89 3.50 10.36
C GLY A 146 12.67 4.69 9.83
N SER A 147 13.41 5.40 10.69
CA SER A 147 14.27 6.50 10.23
C SER A 147 15.28 5.97 9.19
N PRO A 148 15.42 6.60 8.02
CA PRO A 148 16.34 6.13 6.99
C PRO A 148 17.79 6.36 7.44
N THR A 149 18.67 5.39 7.20
CA THR A 149 20.12 5.48 7.52
C THR A 149 21.01 5.57 6.28
N GLY A 150 20.42 5.60 5.09
CA GLY A 150 21.17 5.72 3.84
C GLY A 150 20.29 6.07 2.65
N GLU A 151 20.94 6.27 1.53
CA GLU A 151 20.30 6.56 0.24
C GLU A 151 19.59 5.31 -0.34
N PRO A 152 18.63 5.49 -1.26
CA PRO A 152 17.98 4.36 -1.94
C PRO A 152 19.01 3.43 -2.60
N ASN A 153 18.86 2.11 -2.38
CA ASN A 153 19.86 1.11 -2.73
C ASN A 153 20.25 1.03 -4.22
N HIS A 154 19.36 1.45 -5.13
CA HIS A 154 19.57 1.35 -6.57
C HIS A 154 18.96 2.55 -7.29
N GLN A 155 19.40 2.83 -8.52
CA GLN A 155 18.70 3.78 -9.39
C GLN A 155 17.37 3.18 -9.87
N LYS A 156 16.32 4.00 -9.93
CA LYS A 156 15.04 3.60 -10.51
C LYS A 156 15.10 3.73 -12.02
N THR A 157 14.86 2.63 -12.73
CA THR A 157 14.77 2.61 -14.20
C THR A 157 13.31 2.64 -14.65
N PHE A 158 13.07 3.08 -15.88
CA PHE A 158 11.72 3.23 -16.43
C PHE A 158 11.71 2.75 -17.89
N THR A 159 10.62 2.09 -18.28
CA THR A 159 10.29 1.89 -19.69
C THR A 159 9.56 3.12 -20.25
N PRO A 160 9.68 3.40 -21.56
CA PRO A 160 8.95 4.48 -22.20
C PRO A 160 7.43 4.37 -21.99
N THR A 161 6.73 5.50 -21.97
CA THR A 161 5.29 5.57 -21.66
C THR A 161 4.40 5.35 -22.88
N GLU A 162 4.96 5.46 -24.07
CA GLU A 162 4.25 5.47 -25.36
C GLU A 162 3.60 4.11 -25.63
N ASP A 163 4.20 3.01 -25.19
CA ASP A 163 3.64 1.66 -25.30
C ASP A 163 2.64 1.32 -24.15
N ARG A 164 2.39 2.28 -23.26
CA ARG A 164 1.63 2.09 -22.02
C ARG A 164 0.48 3.07 -21.85
N ILE A 165 0.43 4.12 -22.68
CA ILE A 165 -0.61 5.14 -22.71
C ILE A 165 -1.07 5.31 -24.15
N PHE A 166 -2.32 4.94 -24.41
CA PHE A 166 -2.93 5.08 -25.74
C PHE A 166 -4.00 6.17 -25.67
N VAL A 167 -3.88 7.17 -26.55
CA VAL A 167 -4.84 8.28 -26.66
C VAL A 167 -5.67 8.06 -27.91
N HIS A 168 -6.98 7.89 -27.73
CA HIS A 168 -7.94 7.82 -28.82
C HIS A 168 -8.83 9.05 -28.75
N ASP A 169 -8.76 9.90 -29.75
CA ASP A 169 -9.76 10.93 -29.97
C ASP A 169 -10.94 10.31 -30.70
N MET A 170 -12.14 10.44 -30.15
CA MET A 170 -13.37 9.90 -30.75
C MET A 170 -13.84 10.75 -31.94
N ASP A 171 -13.20 11.90 -32.19
CA ASP A 171 -13.49 12.80 -33.33
C ASP A 171 -12.58 12.58 -34.55
N GLY A 172 -11.72 11.56 -34.57
CA GLY A 172 -11.11 11.03 -35.80
C GLY A 172 -9.75 11.59 -36.23
N GLU A 173 -9.10 12.45 -35.45
CA GLU A 173 -7.70 12.81 -35.67
C GLU A 173 -6.80 12.14 -34.61
N MET A 174 -5.89 11.25 -35.05
CA MET A 174 -4.88 10.70 -34.15
C MET A 174 -3.94 11.82 -33.69
N ALA A 175 -4.11 12.27 -32.45
CA ALA A 175 -3.13 13.09 -31.78
C ALA A 175 -1.82 12.29 -31.65
N LYS A 176 -0.84 12.61 -32.51
CA LYS A 176 0.52 12.12 -32.34
C LYS A 176 1.00 12.57 -30.97
N SER A 177 1.31 11.64 -30.09
CA SER A 177 1.95 11.92 -28.81
C SER A 177 3.29 12.59 -29.09
N SER A 178 3.36 13.93 -28.99
CA SER A 178 4.64 14.62 -28.98
C SER A 178 5.33 14.30 -27.66
N GLY A 179 6.30 13.39 -27.73
CA GLY A 179 7.24 13.14 -26.64
C GLY A 179 7.90 14.46 -26.24
N ALA A 180 7.72 14.85 -24.98
CA ALA A 180 8.48 15.93 -24.38
C ALA A 180 9.85 15.38 -23.94
N GLN A 181 10.90 16.03 -24.43
CA GLN A 181 12.29 15.86 -24.00
C GLN A 181 12.47 16.13 -22.50
#